data_AF-A0A9X2Q5Q3-F1
#
_entry.id   AF-A0A9X2Q5Q3-F1
#
_cell.length_a   1.000
_cell.length_b   1.000
_cell.length_c   1.000
_cell.angle_alpha   90.00
_cell.angle_beta   90.00
_cell.angle_gamma   90.00
#
_symmetry.space_group_name_H-M   'P 1'
#
loop_
_entity.id
_entity.type
_entity.pdbx_description
1 polymer ?
#
loop_
_entity_poly.entity_id
_entity_poly.type
_entity_poly.pdbx_seq_one_letter_code
_entity_poly.pdbx_strand_id
1 'polypeptide(L)' 'MTDDLPQYLDAKQFAELVQMHRQTVYQKLRAEEVPGARKIGGCWRIPRWAVEEVGTPAHLANA' A
#
# COMPACT_ATOMS: atom_id res chain seq x y z
N MET A 1 -10.77 -6.45 21.65
CA MET A 1 -10.59 -5.17 20.94
C MET A 1 -10.66 -5.51 19.47
N THR A 2 -11.74 -5.14 18.79
CA THR A 2 -11.95 -5.44 17.37
C THR A 2 -11.01 -4.57 16.55
N ASP A 3 -9.99 -5.19 15.97
CA ASP A 3 -9.12 -4.58 14.98
C ASP A 3 -9.90 -4.45 13.66
N ASP A 4 -10.83 -3.49 13.62
CA ASP A 4 -11.64 -3.17 12.44
C ASP A 4 -10.83 -2.24 11.52
N LEU A 5 -9.62 -2.67 11.18
CA LEU A 5 -8.81 -1.93 10.22
C LEU A 5 -9.43 -2.09 8.83
N PRO A 6 -9.56 -1.00 8.06
CA PRO A 6 -10.15 -1.08 6.72
C PRO A 6 -9.42 -2.12 5.87
N GLN A 7 -10.16 -3.06 5.31
CA GLN A 7 -9.62 -4.10 4.42
C GLN A 7 -8.92 -3.48 3.20
N TYR A 8 -9.35 -2.28 2.80
CA TYR A 8 -8.77 -1.47 1.75
C TYR A 8 -8.29 -0.13 2.28
N LEU A 9 -7.05 0.19 1.96
CA LEU A 9 -6.38 1.45 2.21
C LEU A 9 -6.55 2.38 1.01
N ASP A 10 -6.60 3.67 1.30
CA ASP A 10 -6.35 4.69 0.28
C ASP A 10 -4.84 4.88 0.02
N ALA A 11 -4.50 5.63 -1.02
CA ALA A 11 -3.10 5.88 -1.38
C ALA A 11 -2.31 6.65 -0.31
N LYS A 12 -2.97 7.46 0.52
CA LYS A 12 -2.33 8.21 1.60
C LYS A 12 -1.99 7.28 2.77
N GLN A 13 -2.96 6.50 3.22
CA GLN A 13 -2.79 5.49 4.27
C GLN A 13 -1.73 4.46 3.87
N PHE A 14 -1.75 4.01 2.63
CA PHE A 14 -0.74 3.09 2.11
C PHE A 14 0.66 3.72 2.17
N ALA A 15 0.81 4.97 1.73
CA ALA A 15 2.08 5.70 1.76
C ALA A 15 2.63 5.86 3.19
N GLU A 16 1.77 6.16 4.15
CA GLU A 16 2.14 6.24 5.57
C GLU A 16 2.62 4.89 6.11
N LEU A 17 1.94 3.79 5.76
CA LEU A 17 2.28 2.45 6.23
C LEU A 17 3.58 1.91 5.60
N VAL A 18 3.78 2.10 4.30
CA VAL A 18 5.02 1.69 3.62
C VAL A 18 6.17 2.69 3.80
N GLN A 19 5.94 3.78 4.55
CA GLN A 19 6.86 4.91 4.72
C GLN A 19 7.46 5.42 3.40
N MET A 20 6.64 5.46 2.34
CA MET A 20 7.04 5.99 1.04
C MET A 20 6.42 7.35 0.78
N HIS A 21 7.12 8.19 0.01
CA HIS A 21 6.54 9.43 -0.45
C HIS A 21 5.32 9.16 -1.34
N ARG A 22 4.26 9.95 -1.16
CA ARG A 22 2.98 9.78 -1.89
C ARG A 22 3.18 9.66 -3.40
N GLN A 23 4.11 10.42 -3.96
CA GLN A 23 4.36 10.44 -5.41
C GLN A 23 4.91 9.11 -5.90
N THR A 24 5.81 8.48 -5.14
CA THR A 24 6.35 7.15 -5.43
C THR A 24 5.24 6.10 -5.38
N VAL A 25 4.36 6.18 -4.38
CA VAL A 25 3.18 5.31 -4.29
C VAL A 25 2.27 5.47 -5.51
N TYR A 26 1.94 6.69 -5.90
CA TYR A 26 1.13 6.93 -7.10
C TYR A 26 1.81 6.42 -8.39
N GLN A 27 3.13 6.51 -8.50
CA GLN A 27 3.88 5.93 -9.62
C GLN A 27 3.77 4.40 -9.61
N LYS A 28 4.01 3.75 -8.47
CA LYS A 28 3.88 2.28 -8.31
C LYS A 28 2.47 1.78 -8.60
N LEU A 29 1.45 2.49 -8.12
CA LEU A 29 0.05 2.18 -8.38
C LEU A 29 -0.29 2.29 -9.88
N ARG A 30 0.24 3.31 -10.57
CA ARG A 30 0.06 3.48 -12.02
C ARG A 30 0.86 2.47 -12.83
N ALA A 31 2.01 2.03 -12.32
CA ALA A 31 2.85 1.00 -12.91
C ALA A 31 2.37 -0.42 -12.57
N GLU A 32 1.25 -0.56 -11.85
CA GLU A 32 0.68 -1.85 -11.42
C GLU A 32 1.64 -2.69 -10.55
N GLU A 33 2.62 -2.05 -9.91
CA GLU A 33 3.58 -2.70 -9.00
C GLU A 33 3.01 -2.97 -7.60
N VAL A 34 1.80 -2.46 -7.31
CA VAL A 34 1.11 -2.71 -6.04
C VAL A 34 0.06 -3.80 -6.26
N PRO A 35 0.25 -5.00 -5.70
CA PRO A 35 -0.60 -6.14 -5.98
C PRO A 35 -2.01 -5.92 -5.44
N GLY A 36 -3.01 -6.24 -6.28
CA GLY A 36 -4.42 -6.07 -5.94
C GLY A 36 -4.91 -4.62 -5.84
N ALA A 37 -4.06 -3.62 -6.05
CA ALA A 37 -4.48 -2.23 -6.06
C ALA A 37 -5.40 -1.95 -7.27
N ARG A 38 -6.52 -1.28 -7.02
CA ARG A 38 -7.49 -0.92 -8.06
C ARG A 38 -7.96 0.50 -7.91
N LYS A 39 -8.23 1.16 -9.03
CA LYS A 39 -8.85 2.48 -9.06
C LYS A 39 -10.35 2.33 -9.24
N ILE A 40 -11.14 2.73 -8.25
CA ILE A 40 -12.61 2.65 -8.25
C ILE A 40 -13.16 4.05 -8.01
N GLY A 41 -13.94 4.58 -8.96
CA GLY A 41 -14.59 5.89 -8.83
C GLY A 41 -13.63 7.07 -8.63
N GLY A 42 -12.38 6.96 -9.07
CA GLY A 42 -11.36 8.00 -8.87
C GLY A 42 -10.49 7.81 -7.62
N CYS A 43 -10.87 6.93 -6.70
CA CYS A 43 -10.10 6.59 -5.51
C CYS A 43 -9.30 5.30 -5.73
N TRP A 44 -8.08 5.24 -5.19
CA TRP A 44 -7.33 3.99 -5.10
C TRP A 44 -7.81 3.17 -3.92
N ARG A 45 -8.09 1.89 -4.17
CA ARG A 45 -8.38 0.87 -3.18
C ARG A 45 -7.23 -0.11 -3.20
N ILE A 46 -6.44 -0.10 -2.13
CA ILE A 46 -5.24 -0.91 -2.02
C ILE A 46 -5.49 -1.90 -0.89
N PRO A 47 -5.46 -3.21 -1.16
CA PRO A 47 -5.69 -4.15 -0.08
C PRO A 47 -4.60 -4.02 0.97
N ARG A 48 -4.97 -4.13 2.26
CA ARG A 48 -4.02 -3.94 3.36
C ARG A 48 -2.84 -4.91 3.31
N TRP A 49 -3.05 -6.15 2.86
CA TRP A 49 -1.98 -7.15 2.71
C TRP A 49 -0.92 -6.75 1.68
N ALA A 50 -1.24 -5.88 0.71
CA ALA A 50 -0.24 -5.38 -0.24
C ALA A 50 0.83 -4.51 0.45
N VAL A 51 0.57 -4.01 1.66
CA VAL A 51 1.59 -3.33 2.48
C VAL A 51 2.69 -4.32 2.87
N GLU A 52 2.37 -5.57 3.15
CA GLU A 52 3.38 -6.58 3.49
C GLU A 52 4.21 -6.91 2.25
N GLU A 53 3.61 -7.02 1.07
CA GLU A 53 4.36 -7.32 -0.16
C GLU A 53 5.22 -6.15 -0.65
N VAL A 54 4.72 -4.91 -0.57
CA VAL A 54 5.44 -3.71 -1.06
C VAL A 54 6.34 -3.11 0.01
N GLY A 55 5.88 -3.15 1.25
CA GLY A 55 6.56 -2.68 2.45
C GLY A 55 7.42 -3.74 3.11
N THR A 56 7.72 -4.86 2.44
CA THR A 56 8.95 -5.62 2.69
C THR A 56 10.08 -4.94 1.92
N PRO A 57 10.77 -3.91 2.45
CA PRO A 57 12.11 -3.65 1.99
C PRO A 57 12.94 -4.87 2.39
N ALA A 58 13.77 -5.34 1.47
CA ALA A 58 14.84 -6.31 1.70
C ALA A 58 15.86 -5.92 2.79
N HIS A 59 15.52 -5.01 3.72
CA HIS A 59 16.37 -4.50 4.80
C HIS A 59 16.09 -5.14 6.16
N LEU A 60 14.99 -5.89 6.35
CA LEU A 60 14.74 -6.66 7.59
C LEU A 60 15.20 -8.13 7.51
N ALA A 61 15.83 -8.55 6.41
CA ALA A 61 16.41 -9.90 6.28
C ALA A 61 17.81 -10.04 6.90
N ASN A 62 18.34 -9.01 7.57
CA ASN A 62 19.62 -9.07 8.28
C ASN A 62 19.40 -8.73 9.76
N ALA A 63 19.07 -9.76 10.55
CA ALA A 63 19.26 -9.77 12.00
C ALA A 63 20.12 -10.99 12.35
#